data_AF-A0A1H4W6H5-F1
#
_entry.id   AF-A0A1H4W6H5-F1
#
_cell.length_a   1.000
_cell.length_b   1.000
_cell.length_c   1.000
_cell.angle_alpha   90.00
_cell.angle_beta   90.00
_cell.angle_gamma   90.00
#
_symmetry.space_group_name_H-M   'P 1'
#
loop_
_entity.id
_entity.type
_entity.pdbx_description
1 polymer ?
#
loop_
_entity_poly.entity_id
_entity_poly.type
_entity_poly.pdbx_seq_one_letter_code
_entity_poly.pdbx_strand_id
1 'polypeptide(L)'
;MAAPPVIARTVTYHHTRVGRTELDKLLLVAGENAGVGTVTVKCTVGNAQLQEDTLDDLIAARAALPYVSNRTPWTELTLERDEGAVRYISVEFGDGLVTVTVRSGDPIWTHGQTHRLGEILEEAHGAAKRHNHKPKLSLIVGAMIVNGTAMAALVTMDLPHDAMYRLVQAMGGLNFATGFALLGRTWLRFRSSRPVLNVTADVQWGSPWSRLSNGDRIGLVSVVIAGLTLVATAATLM
;
A
#
# COMPACT_ATOMS: atom_id res chain seq x y z
N MET A 1 38.57 10.71 -27.74
CA MET A 1 37.50 11.45 -27.04
C MET A 1 36.90 10.50 -26.01
N ALA A 2 36.87 10.87 -24.73
CA ALA A 2 36.24 10.04 -23.69
C ALA A 2 34.72 10.04 -23.88
N ALA A 3 34.07 8.89 -23.71
CA ALA A 3 32.62 8.82 -23.75
C ALA A 3 32.02 9.72 -22.64
N PRO A 4 30.93 10.46 -22.92
CA PRO A 4 30.28 11.28 -21.91
C PRO A 4 29.84 10.41 -20.72
N PRO A 5 29.93 10.93 -19.48
CA PRO A 5 29.58 10.18 -18.29
C PRO A 5 28.09 9.81 -18.33
N VAL A 6 27.78 8.52 -18.16
CA VAL A 6 26.40 8.04 -18.07
C VAL A 6 25.85 8.41 -16.69
N ILE A 7 24.79 9.21 -16.67
CA ILE A 7 24.10 9.62 -15.44
C ILE A 7 23.04 8.57 -15.14
N ALA A 8 23.01 8.07 -13.92
CA ALA A 8 22.05 7.07 -13.45
C ALA A 8 21.28 7.61 -12.25
N ARG A 9 19.96 7.44 -12.26
CA ARG A 9 19.08 7.82 -11.16
C ARG A 9 18.15 6.66 -10.82
N THR A 10 18.16 6.26 -9.56
CA THR A 10 17.29 5.22 -9.03
C THR A 10 16.42 5.79 -7.91
N VAL A 11 15.12 5.53 -7.98
CA VAL A 11 14.14 5.93 -6.96
C VAL A 11 13.26 4.73 -6.62
N THR A 12 13.04 4.50 -5.33
CA THR A 12 12.19 3.40 -4.85
C THR A 12 10.91 3.97 -4.24
N TYR A 13 9.77 3.46 -4.70
CA TYR A 13 8.45 3.81 -4.21
C TYR A 13 7.89 2.67 -3.37
N HIS A 14 7.33 3.03 -2.22
CA HIS A 14 6.70 2.08 -1.30
C HIS A 14 5.17 2.18 -1.36
N HIS A 15 4.48 1.08 -1.02
CA HIS A 15 3.01 1.05 -0.88
C HIS A 15 2.23 1.40 -2.16
N THR A 16 2.86 1.23 -3.31
CA THR A 16 2.27 1.48 -4.63
C THR A 16 1.12 0.53 -4.90
N ARG A 17 0.06 1.08 -5.51
CA ARG A 17 -1.13 0.35 -5.93
C ARG A 17 -1.31 0.54 -7.42
N VAL A 18 -0.80 -0.41 -8.19
CA VAL A 18 -0.67 -0.30 -9.64
C VAL A 18 -1.60 -1.32 -10.29
N GLY A 19 -2.59 -0.82 -11.04
CA GLY A 19 -3.48 -1.60 -11.88
C GLY A 19 -3.10 -1.52 -13.34
N ARG A 20 -3.98 -2.04 -14.20
CA ARG A 20 -3.80 -2.03 -15.65
C ARG A 20 -3.59 -0.61 -16.20
N THR A 21 -4.47 0.32 -15.85
CA THR A 21 -4.37 1.72 -16.31
C THR A 21 -3.03 2.37 -15.95
N GLU A 22 -2.52 2.17 -14.74
CA GLU A 22 -1.23 2.74 -14.32
C GLU A 22 -0.05 2.06 -15.02
N LEU A 23 -0.12 0.75 -15.26
CA LEU A 23 0.90 0.04 -16.05
C LEU A 23 0.94 0.56 -17.49
N ASP A 24 -0.22 0.79 -18.11
CA ASP A 24 -0.29 1.33 -19.47
C ASP A 24 0.29 2.76 -19.53
N LYS A 25 0.03 3.60 -18.52
CA LYS A 25 0.66 4.92 -18.40
C LYS A 25 2.18 4.82 -18.26
N LEU A 26 2.68 3.89 -17.43
CA LEU A 26 4.12 3.69 -17.25
C LEU A 26 4.79 3.20 -18.54
N LEU A 27 4.16 2.27 -19.25
CA LEU A 27 4.61 1.79 -20.56
C LEU A 27 4.63 2.90 -21.60
N LEU A 28 3.59 3.74 -21.64
CA LEU A 28 3.51 4.87 -22.56
C LEU A 28 4.64 5.87 -22.32
N VAL A 29 4.92 6.21 -21.05
CA VAL A 29 6.01 7.14 -20.70
C VAL A 29 7.37 6.50 -20.93
N ALA A 30 7.56 5.24 -20.54
CA ALA A 30 8.82 4.53 -20.76
C ALA A 30 9.13 4.37 -22.26
N GLY A 31 8.12 4.07 -23.08
CA GLY A 31 8.21 3.89 -24.53
C GLY A 31 8.20 5.19 -25.34
N GLU A 32 8.14 6.36 -24.70
CA GLU A 32 8.07 7.65 -25.39
C GLU A 32 9.29 7.84 -26.31
N ASN A 33 9.05 8.02 -27.62
CA ASN A 33 10.09 8.12 -28.65
C ASN A 33 11.01 6.89 -28.75
N ALA A 34 10.57 5.72 -28.30
CA ALA A 34 11.31 4.48 -28.44
C ALA A 34 10.98 3.80 -29.79
N GLY A 35 11.92 3.07 -30.36
CA GLY A 35 11.65 2.23 -31.53
C GLY A 35 10.74 1.05 -31.16
N VAL A 36 10.02 0.48 -32.14
CA VAL A 36 9.25 -0.74 -31.92
C VAL A 36 10.20 -1.87 -31.46
N GLY A 37 9.79 -2.63 -30.44
CA GLY A 37 10.59 -3.74 -29.88
C GLY A 37 11.74 -3.33 -28.94
N THR A 38 11.85 -2.05 -28.58
CA THR A 38 12.87 -1.59 -27.61
C THR A 38 12.42 -1.66 -26.16
N VAL A 39 11.10 -1.71 -25.93
CA VAL A 39 10.49 -1.89 -24.61
C VAL A 39 10.12 -3.35 -24.47
N THR A 40 10.57 -3.95 -23.37
CA THR A 40 10.27 -5.33 -23.02
C THR A 40 9.60 -5.36 -21.65
N VAL A 41 8.61 -6.23 -21.53
CA VAL A 41 7.90 -6.51 -20.29
C VAL A 41 8.26 -7.92 -19.88
N LYS A 42 8.89 -8.06 -18.72
CA LYS A 42 9.31 -9.34 -18.15
C LYS A 42 8.48 -9.61 -16.91
N CYS A 43 8.13 -10.87 -16.66
CA CYS A 43 7.54 -11.25 -15.38
C CYS A 43 7.83 -12.70 -15.02
N THR A 44 7.77 -12.99 -13.74
CA THR A 44 7.79 -14.35 -13.20
C THR A 44 6.36 -14.74 -12.80
N VAL A 45 5.87 -15.88 -13.29
CA VAL A 45 4.58 -16.45 -12.90
C VAL A 45 4.77 -17.89 -12.43
N GLY A 46 4.77 -18.09 -11.12
CA GLY A 46 5.18 -19.37 -10.52
C GLY A 46 6.65 -19.64 -10.81
N ASN A 47 6.94 -20.66 -11.62
CA ASN A 47 8.30 -21.01 -12.04
C ASN A 47 8.60 -20.61 -13.50
N ALA A 48 7.63 -20.05 -14.22
CA ALA A 48 7.79 -19.64 -15.61
C ALA A 48 8.23 -18.17 -15.66
N GLN A 49 9.25 -17.88 -16.47
CA GLN A 49 9.62 -16.52 -16.84
C GLN A 49 9.00 -16.22 -18.21
N LEU A 50 8.29 -15.10 -18.29
CA LEU A 50 7.67 -14.60 -19.51
C LEU A 50 8.32 -13.27 -19.88
N GLN A 51 8.51 -13.06 -21.17
CA GLN A 51 9.05 -11.82 -21.71
C GLN A 51 8.35 -11.53 -23.03
N GLU A 52 7.74 -10.37 -23.15
CA GLU A 52 7.03 -9.92 -24.34
C GLU A 52 7.23 -8.41 -24.57
N ASP A 53 6.93 -7.91 -25.76
CA ASP A 53 7.10 -6.48 -26.09
C ASP A 53 5.92 -5.62 -25.59
N THR A 54 4.76 -6.24 -25.36
CA THR A 54 3.56 -5.56 -24.87
C THR A 54 2.96 -6.26 -23.66
N LEU A 55 2.19 -5.51 -22.87
CA LEU A 55 1.48 -6.06 -21.71
C LEU A 55 0.38 -7.04 -22.12
N ASP A 56 -0.25 -6.83 -23.27
CA ASP A 56 -1.31 -7.71 -23.77
C ASP A 56 -0.76 -9.04 -24.25
N ASP A 57 0.39 -9.01 -24.93
CA ASP A 57 1.09 -10.23 -25.33
C ASP A 57 1.55 -11.01 -24.10
N LEU A 58 2.04 -10.34 -23.06
CA LEU A 58 2.41 -10.98 -21.80
C LEU A 58 1.22 -11.67 -21.12
N ILE A 59 0.04 -11.04 -21.14
CA ILE A 59 -1.19 -11.61 -20.60
C ILE A 59 -1.63 -12.82 -21.43
N ALA A 60 -1.55 -12.73 -22.76
CA ALA A 60 -1.85 -13.84 -23.67
C ALA A 60 -0.88 -15.01 -23.48
N ALA A 61 0.42 -14.74 -23.35
CA ALA A 61 1.46 -15.73 -23.08
C ALA A 61 1.21 -16.44 -21.74
N ARG A 62 0.80 -15.70 -20.69
CA ARG A 62 0.39 -16.31 -19.42
C ARG A 62 -0.83 -17.20 -19.59
N ALA A 63 -1.84 -16.76 -20.33
CA ALA A 63 -3.07 -17.53 -20.55
C ALA A 63 -2.82 -18.84 -21.31
N ALA A 64 -1.76 -18.90 -22.12
CA ALA A 64 -1.33 -20.10 -22.82
C ALA A 64 -0.60 -21.13 -21.92
N LEU A 65 -0.21 -20.77 -20.68
CA LEU A 65 0.50 -21.69 -19.79
C LEU A 65 -0.44 -22.75 -19.18
N PRO A 66 -0.21 -24.06 -19.41
CA PRO A 66 -1.13 -25.11 -19.01
C PRO A 66 -1.22 -25.35 -17.49
N TYR A 67 -0.21 -24.95 -16.72
CA TYR A 67 -0.12 -25.22 -15.27
C TYR A 67 -0.31 -23.98 -14.39
N VAL A 68 -0.63 -22.83 -14.98
CA VAL A 68 -0.77 -21.58 -14.25
C VAL A 68 -2.24 -21.27 -14.04
N SER A 69 -2.68 -21.29 -12.79
CA SER A 69 -4.03 -20.83 -12.45
C SER A 69 -4.13 -19.30 -12.58
N ASN A 70 -5.34 -18.80 -12.81
CA ASN A 70 -5.62 -17.35 -12.76
C ASN A 70 -5.30 -16.74 -11.38
N ARG A 71 -5.25 -17.55 -10.32
CA ARG A 71 -4.94 -17.11 -8.95
C ARG A 71 -3.45 -17.04 -8.65
N THR A 72 -2.60 -17.61 -9.51
CA THR A 72 -1.16 -17.53 -9.35
C THR A 72 -0.74 -16.05 -9.43
N PRO A 73 -0.01 -15.51 -8.44
CA PRO A 73 0.36 -14.10 -8.43
C PRO A 73 1.35 -13.79 -9.56
N TRP A 74 1.29 -12.57 -10.07
CA TRP A 74 2.37 -11.99 -10.85
C TRP A 74 3.48 -11.58 -9.88
N THR A 75 4.69 -12.07 -10.12
CA THR A 75 5.87 -11.77 -9.30
C THR A 75 6.96 -11.17 -10.19
N GLU A 76 7.74 -10.23 -9.66
CA GLU A 76 8.91 -9.66 -10.37
C GLU A 76 8.56 -9.14 -11.76
N LEU A 77 7.48 -8.35 -11.88
CA LEU A 77 7.18 -7.67 -13.13
C LEU A 77 8.25 -6.59 -13.35
N THR A 78 8.85 -6.55 -14.53
CA THR A 78 9.86 -5.56 -14.91
C THR A 78 9.52 -4.98 -16.26
N LEU A 79 9.48 -3.65 -16.34
CA LEU A 79 9.36 -2.90 -17.60
C LEU A 79 10.74 -2.37 -17.93
N GLU A 80 11.31 -2.78 -19.06
CA GLU A 80 12.67 -2.41 -19.43
C GLU A 80 12.71 -1.83 -20.83
N ARG A 81 13.27 -0.63 -20.97
CA ARG A 81 13.69 -0.03 -22.23
C ARG A 81 15.20 0.03 -22.23
N ASP A 82 15.83 -0.66 -23.18
CA ASP A 82 17.28 -0.65 -23.33
C ASP A 82 17.69 -0.17 -24.73
N GLU A 83 18.22 1.06 -24.80
CA GLU A 83 18.87 1.63 -25.98
C GLU A 83 20.40 1.75 -25.75
N GLY A 84 20.94 0.89 -24.88
CA GLY A 84 22.34 0.87 -24.49
C GLY A 84 22.75 2.13 -23.73
N ALA A 85 23.81 2.78 -24.22
CA ALA A 85 24.37 3.99 -23.59
C ALA A 85 23.52 5.26 -23.82
N VAL A 86 22.55 5.22 -24.74
CA VAL A 86 21.74 6.38 -25.10
C VAL A 86 20.68 6.62 -24.04
N ARG A 87 19.80 5.63 -23.82
CA ARG A 87 18.69 5.72 -22.88
C ARG A 87 18.40 4.35 -22.30
N TYR A 88 18.18 4.30 -21.00
CA TYR A 88 17.80 3.11 -20.28
C TYR A 88 16.72 3.46 -19.26
N ILE A 89 15.65 2.67 -19.20
CA ILE A 89 14.60 2.78 -18.20
C ILE A 89 14.30 1.36 -17.72
N SER A 90 14.36 1.14 -16.40
CA SER A 90 13.87 -0.07 -15.76
C SER A 90 12.86 0.31 -14.68
N VAL A 91 11.69 -0.33 -14.69
CA VAL A 91 10.68 -0.23 -13.64
C VAL A 91 10.41 -1.64 -13.12
N GLU A 92 10.94 -1.93 -11.93
CA GLU A 92 10.89 -3.25 -11.31
C GLU A 92 9.84 -3.25 -10.20
N PHE A 93 8.94 -4.23 -10.23
CA PHE A 93 7.89 -4.46 -9.25
C PHE A 93 8.20 -5.74 -8.47
N GLY A 94 8.54 -5.61 -7.19
CA GLY A 94 8.89 -6.75 -6.34
C GLY A 94 8.59 -6.46 -4.88
N ASP A 95 8.05 -7.44 -4.16
CA ASP A 95 7.78 -7.36 -2.71
C ASP A 95 7.03 -6.10 -2.24
N GLY A 96 6.16 -5.56 -3.11
CA GLY A 96 5.40 -4.35 -2.83
C GLY A 96 6.21 -3.05 -2.87
N LEU A 97 7.36 -3.10 -3.51
CA LEU A 97 8.22 -1.98 -3.88
C LEU A 97 8.18 -1.81 -5.40
N VAL A 98 8.32 -0.57 -5.83
CA VAL A 98 8.57 -0.24 -7.24
C VAL A 98 9.86 0.53 -7.34
N THR A 99 10.84 -0.03 -8.02
CA THR A 99 12.14 0.61 -8.23
C THR A 99 12.21 1.12 -9.67
N VAL A 100 12.36 2.43 -9.82
CA VAL A 100 12.54 3.08 -11.11
C VAL A 100 14.01 3.45 -11.26
N THR A 101 14.65 2.93 -12.30
CA THR A 101 16.02 3.28 -12.69
C THR A 101 16.01 3.90 -14.07
N VAL A 102 16.52 5.12 -14.18
CA VAL A 102 16.68 5.84 -15.46
C VAL A 102 18.15 6.15 -15.67
N ARG A 103 18.69 5.84 -16.85
CA ARG A 103 20.08 6.18 -17.21
C ARG A 103 20.16 6.79 -18.60
N SER A 104 20.97 7.84 -18.75
CA SER A 104 21.31 8.43 -20.05
C SER A 104 22.57 9.31 -19.93
N GLY A 105 23.16 9.66 -21.07
CA GLY A 105 24.12 10.77 -21.15
C GLY A 105 23.48 12.16 -21.00
N ASP A 106 22.16 12.28 -21.15
CA ASP A 106 21.42 13.54 -21.01
C ASP A 106 20.81 13.69 -19.59
N PRO A 107 21.31 14.64 -18.77
CA PRO A 107 20.76 14.89 -17.43
C PRO A 107 19.33 15.42 -17.45
N ILE A 108 18.97 16.26 -18.42
CA ILE A 108 17.64 16.87 -18.51
C ILE A 108 16.61 15.78 -18.80
N TRP A 109 16.91 14.93 -19.77
CA TRP A 109 16.08 13.76 -20.07
C TRP A 109 15.97 12.82 -18.88
N THR A 110 17.08 12.49 -18.22
CA THR A 110 17.10 11.58 -17.06
C THR A 110 16.23 12.13 -15.92
N HIS A 111 16.35 13.41 -15.60
CA HIS A 111 15.52 14.05 -14.56
C HIS A 111 14.05 14.13 -14.97
N GLY A 112 13.75 14.52 -16.22
CA GLY A 112 12.39 14.60 -16.73
C GLY A 112 11.67 13.25 -16.72
N GLN A 113 12.33 12.19 -17.20
CA GLN A 113 11.76 10.84 -17.20
C GLN A 113 11.57 10.28 -15.79
N THR A 114 12.55 10.48 -14.90
CA THR A 114 12.39 10.09 -13.50
C THR A 114 11.19 10.80 -12.86
N HIS A 115 10.99 12.08 -13.15
CA HIS A 115 9.88 12.86 -12.60
C HIS A 115 8.52 12.37 -13.14
N ARG A 116 8.40 12.16 -14.46
CA ARG A 116 7.15 11.69 -15.09
C ARG A 116 6.73 10.30 -14.59
N LEU A 117 7.68 9.36 -14.52
CA LEU A 117 7.43 8.02 -13.96
C LEU A 117 7.08 8.12 -12.47
N GLY A 118 7.76 9.01 -11.75
CA GLY A 118 7.49 9.27 -10.34
C GLY A 118 6.09 9.82 -10.09
N GLU A 119 5.61 10.75 -10.91
CA GLU A 119 4.27 11.34 -10.81
C GLU A 119 3.19 10.27 -10.97
N ILE A 120 3.32 9.38 -11.95
CA ILE A 120 2.39 8.24 -12.13
C ILE A 120 2.40 7.33 -10.90
N LEU A 121 3.58 7.04 -10.33
CA LEU A 121 3.67 6.18 -9.16
C LEU A 121 3.17 6.85 -7.88
N GLU A 122 3.33 8.17 -7.73
CA GLU A 122 2.80 8.94 -6.61
C GLU A 122 1.27 9.09 -6.69
N GLU A 123 0.73 9.33 -7.89
CA GLU A 123 -0.71 9.21 -8.16
C GLU A 123 -1.22 7.83 -7.79
N ALA A 124 -0.42 6.79 -8.05
CA ALA A 124 -0.70 5.41 -7.67
C ALA A 124 -0.51 5.11 -6.16
N HIS A 125 -0.55 6.14 -5.30
CA HIS A 125 -0.31 6.11 -3.86
C HIS A 125 1.10 5.66 -3.43
N GLY A 126 2.04 5.60 -4.36
CA GLY A 126 3.44 5.38 -4.05
C GLY A 126 4.01 6.50 -3.19
N ALA A 127 4.83 6.14 -2.22
CA ALA A 127 5.60 7.10 -1.45
C ALA A 127 7.09 6.91 -1.72
N ALA A 128 7.74 7.91 -2.32
CA ALA A 128 9.18 7.91 -2.58
C ALA A 128 10.02 7.91 -1.29
N LYS A 129 9.45 8.41 -0.19
CA LYS A 129 10.03 8.24 1.14
C LYS A 129 9.30 7.10 1.82
N ARG A 130 10.03 6.16 2.40
CA ARG A 130 9.48 5.17 3.33
C ARG A 130 8.79 5.91 4.46
N HIS A 131 7.48 6.10 4.33
CA HIS A 131 6.67 6.63 5.41
C HIS A 131 6.60 5.48 6.40
N ASN A 132 7.60 5.41 7.29
CA ASN A 132 7.57 4.54 8.45
C ASN A 132 6.29 4.91 9.19
N HIS A 133 5.22 4.17 8.89
CA HIS A 133 4.02 4.12 9.69
C HIS A 133 4.45 3.45 10.99
N LYS A 134 5.24 4.18 11.79
CA LYS A 134 5.30 3.89 13.21
C LYS A 134 3.84 4.00 13.61
N PRO A 135 3.20 2.89 14.04
CA PRO A 135 1.89 3.02 14.65
C PRO A 135 2.06 4.16 15.65
N LYS A 136 1.10 5.09 15.71
CA LYS A 136 1.14 6.17 16.69
C LYS A 136 0.93 5.56 18.08
N LEU A 137 1.81 4.67 18.49
CA LEU A 137 1.89 4.01 19.77
C LEU A 137 1.97 5.09 20.83
N SER A 138 2.67 6.20 20.56
CA SER A 138 2.65 7.39 21.41
C SER A 138 1.25 7.98 21.63
N LEU A 139 0.35 7.91 20.64
CA LEU A 139 -1.02 8.42 20.76
C LEU A 139 -1.91 7.41 21.50
N ILE A 140 -1.70 6.10 21.28
CA ILE A 140 -2.37 5.02 22.05
C ILE A 140 -1.93 5.06 23.52
N VAL A 141 -0.62 5.11 23.77
CA VAL A 141 0.00 5.20 25.10
C VAL A 141 -0.41 6.52 25.77
N GLY A 142 -0.39 7.65 25.04
CA GLY A 142 -0.86 8.93 25.55
C GLY A 142 -2.34 8.88 25.98
N ALA A 143 -3.20 8.26 25.18
CA ALA A 143 -4.60 8.05 25.55
C ALA A 143 -4.74 7.16 26.80
N MET A 144 -3.96 6.09 26.93
CA MET A 144 -3.95 5.24 28.12
C MET A 144 -3.47 5.99 29.37
N ILE A 145 -2.42 6.82 29.27
CA ILE A 145 -1.91 7.60 30.40
C ILE A 145 -2.95 8.61 30.88
N VAL A 146 -3.53 9.41 29.97
CA VAL A 146 -4.54 10.43 30.31
C VAL A 146 -5.75 9.80 31.00
N ASN A 147 -6.16 8.63 30.54
CA ASN A 147 -7.27 7.91 31.16
C ASN A 147 -6.90 7.26 32.49
N GLY A 148 -5.68 6.73 32.63
CA GLY A 148 -5.16 6.22 33.89
C GLY A 148 -5.07 7.30 34.97
N THR A 149 -4.58 8.49 34.63
CA THR A 149 -4.55 9.63 35.57
C THR A 149 -5.94 10.15 35.91
N ALA A 150 -6.88 10.19 34.96
CA ALA A 150 -8.26 10.56 35.26
C ALA A 150 -8.92 9.56 36.21
N MET A 151 -8.71 8.25 36.02
CA MET A 151 -9.19 7.22 36.93
C MET A 151 -8.57 7.33 38.32
N ALA A 152 -7.26 7.57 38.41
CA ALA A 152 -6.59 7.77 39.69
C ALA A 152 -7.13 9.00 40.44
N ALA A 153 -7.37 10.12 39.74
CA ALA A 153 -7.94 11.33 40.33
C ALA A 153 -9.36 11.10 40.87
N LEU A 154 -10.17 10.27 40.20
CA LEU A 154 -11.53 9.95 40.64
C LEU A 154 -11.57 9.08 41.89
N VAL A 155 -10.61 8.16 42.05
CA VAL A 155 -10.48 7.34 43.27
C VAL A 155 -10.11 8.21 44.48
N THR A 156 -9.50 9.38 44.27
CA THR A 156 -9.18 10.33 45.36
C THR A 156 -10.34 11.26 45.75
N MET A 157 -11.47 11.24 45.03
CA MET A 157 -12.65 12.03 45.36
C MET A 157 -13.57 11.25 46.31
N ASP A 158 -14.06 11.91 47.37
CA ASP A 158 -15.06 11.37 48.29
C ASP A 158 -16.44 11.34 47.61
N LEU A 159 -16.62 10.36 46.71
CA LEU A 159 -17.88 10.09 46.03
C LEU A 159 -18.62 8.95 46.73
N PRO A 160 -19.97 8.97 46.74
CA PRO A 160 -20.77 7.82 47.14
C PRO A 160 -20.34 6.58 46.36
N HIS A 161 -20.26 5.41 47.01
CA HIS A 161 -19.73 4.18 46.40
C HIS A 161 -20.43 3.84 45.08
N ASP A 162 -21.76 3.98 45.03
CA ASP A 162 -22.56 3.73 43.82
C ASP A 162 -22.25 4.72 42.69
N ALA A 163 -21.99 5.99 43.03
CA ALA A 163 -21.62 7.01 42.06
C ALA A 163 -20.20 6.76 41.52
N MET A 164 -19.26 6.39 42.38
CA MET A 164 -17.90 6.02 42.00
C MET A 164 -17.90 4.79 41.08
N TYR A 165 -18.66 3.74 41.42
CA TYR A 165 -18.77 2.53 40.61
C TYR A 165 -19.31 2.81 39.19
N ARG A 166 -20.41 3.56 39.09
CA ARG A 166 -20.99 3.95 37.78
C ARG A 166 -20.02 4.79 36.95
N LEU A 167 -19.27 5.69 37.60
CA LEU A 167 -18.37 6.60 36.91
C LEU A 167 -17.10 5.87 36.43
N VAL A 168 -16.52 4.99 37.25
CA VAL A 168 -15.43 4.07 36.87
C VAL A 168 -15.86 3.18 35.70
N GLN A 169 -17.07 2.64 35.71
CA GLN A 169 -17.57 1.83 34.60
C GLN A 169 -17.80 2.64 33.32
N ALA A 170 -18.41 3.82 33.41
CA ALA A 170 -18.63 4.69 32.26
C ALA A 170 -17.29 5.09 31.61
N MET A 171 -16.29 5.44 32.42
CA MET A 171 -14.95 5.75 31.94
C MET A 171 -14.23 4.52 31.38
N GLY A 172 -14.35 3.37 32.01
CA GLY A 172 -13.82 2.10 31.49
C GLY A 172 -14.40 1.75 30.12
N GLY A 173 -15.73 1.89 29.95
CA GLY A 173 -16.41 1.69 28.67
C GLY A 173 -15.95 2.66 27.59
N LEU A 174 -15.85 3.96 27.91
CA LEU A 174 -15.35 4.99 26.99
C LEU A 174 -13.91 4.72 26.55
N ASN A 175 -13.07 4.27 27.49
CA ASN A 175 -11.69 3.86 27.25
C ASN A 175 -11.58 2.71 26.28
N PHE A 176 -12.32 1.63 26.55
CA PHE A 176 -12.37 0.47 25.68
C PHE A 176 -12.85 0.85 24.28
N ALA A 177 -13.92 1.62 24.16
CA ALA A 177 -14.45 2.08 22.88
C ALA A 177 -13.42 2.90 22.09
N THR A 178 -12.75 3.85 22.76
CA THR A 178 -11.73 4.71 22.14
C THR A 178 -10.50 3.91 21.70
N GLY A 179 -10.01 3.00 22.56
CA GLY A 179 -8.90 2.12 22.26
C GLY A 179 -9.18 1.22 21.06
N PHE A 180 -10.35 0.57 21.03
CA PHE A 180 -10.78 -0.24 19.90
C PHE A 180 -10.94 0.57 18.62
N ALA A 181 -11.49 1.78 18.68
CA ALA A 181 -11.63 2.65 17.51
C ALA A 181 -10.25 3.04 16.95
N LEU A 182 -9.27 3.35 17.80
CA LEU A 182 -7.91 3.67 17.37
C LEU A 182 -7.17 2.45 16.79
N LEU A 183 -7.32 1.28 17.41
CA LEU A 183 -6.78 0.02 16.90
C LEU A 183 -7.40 -0.34 15.55
N GLY A 184 -8.74 -0.28 15.45
CA GLY A 184 -9.49 -0.54 14.22
C GLY A 184 -9.09 0.43 13.09
N ARG A 185 -8.94 1.72 13.41
CA ARG A 185 -8.43 2.72 12.44
C ARG A 185 -7.00 2.43 12.00
N THR A 186 -6.12 2.03 12.91
CA THR A 186 -4.71 1.72 12.59
C THR A 186 -4.63 0.46 11.74
N TRP A 187 -5.41 -0.56 12.09
CA TRP A 187 -5.55 -1.80 11.33
C TRP A 187 -6.12 -1.54 9.93
N LEU A 188 -7.18 -0.73 9.82
CA LEU A 188 -7.78 -0.34 8.55
C LEU A 188 -6.75 0.36 7.65
N ARG A 189 -6.00 1.32 8.20
CA ARG A 189 -4.93 2.00 7.48
C ARG A 189 -3.90 1.01 6.96
N PHE A 190 -3.37 0.15 7.84
CA PHE A 190 -2.37 -0.86 7.49
C PHE A 190 -2.86 -1.83 6.41
N ARG A 191 -4.12 -2.28 6.48
CA ARG A 191 -4.71 -3.16 5.47
C ARG A 191 -4.94 -2.42 4.15
N SER A 192 -5.43 -1.19 4.19
CA SER A 192 -5.72 -0.40 3.00
C SER A 192 -4.48 0.13 2.27
N SER A 193 -3.36 0.29 2.99
CA SER A 193 -2.05 0.73 2.46
C SER A 193 -1.18 -0.43 1.97
N ARG A 194 -1.74 -1.64 1.84
CA ARG A 194 -0.99 -2.75 1.26
C ARG A 194 -0.70 -2.45 -0.20
N PRO A 195 0.54 -2.75 -0.66
CA PRO A 195 0.87 -2.66 -2.06
C PRO A 195 0.02 -3.65 -2.84
N VAL A 196 -0.39 -3.26 -4.05
CA VAL A 196 -1.21 -4.08 -4.94
C VAL A 196 -0.64 -3.96 -6.34
N LEU A 197 -0.36 -5.09 -6.96
CA LEU A 197 -0.05 -5.18 -8.38
C LEU A 197 -1.14 -6.01 -9.05
N ASN A 198 -1.87 -5.42 -9.99
CA ASN A 198 -2.87 -6.11 -10.77
C ASN A 198 -2.66 -5.82 -12.26
N VAL A 199 -2.11 -6.80 -12.96
CA VAL A 199 -1.77 -6.66 -14.38
C VAL A 199 -3.00 -6.70 -15.28
N THR A 200 -4.04 -7.43 -14.89
CA THR A 200 -5.19 -7.73 -15.76
C THR A 200 -6.40 -6.84 -15.51
N ALA A 201 -6.42 -6.08 -14.42
CA ALA A 201 -7.54 -5.22 -14.08
C ALA A 201 -7.10 -3.98 -13.32
N ASP A 202 -7.95 -2.97 -13.33
CA ASP A 202 -7.71 -1.75 -12.57
C ASP A 202 -7.78 -2.00 -11.06
N VAL A 203 -7.00 -1.22 -10.32
CA VAL A 203 -7.07 -1.23 -8.86
C VAL A 203 -8.21 -0.33 -8.42
N GLN A 204 -8.98 -0.78 -7.43
CA GLN A 204 -10.04 0.05 -6.86
C GLN A 204 -9.46 1.29 -6.18
N TRP A 205 -9.76 2.44 -6.76
CA TRP A 205 -9.59 3.77 -6.19
C TRP A 205 -10.78 4.11 -5.28
N GLY A 206 -10.54 4.78 -4.15
CA GLY A 206 -11.61 5.13 -3.22
C GLY A 206 -11.20 5.17 -1.75
N SER A 207 -12.15 5.11 -0.82
CA SER A 207 -11.88 5.18 0.61
C SER A 207 -11.16 3.91 1.12
N PRO A 208 -10.42 3.97 2.25
CA PRO A 208 -9.82 2.78 2.87
C PRO A 208 -10.81 1.62 3.07
N TRP A 209 -12.08 1.93 3.31
CA TRP A 209 -13.16 0.95 3.45
C TRP A 209 -13.51 0.25 2.13
N SER A 210 -13.63 1.01 1.03
CA SER A 210 -13.94 0.42 -0.28
C SER A 210 -12.82 -0.51 -0.76
N ARG A 211 -11.59 -0.29 -0.31
CA ARG A 211 -10.43 -1.11 -0.65
C ARG A 211 -10.31 -2.42 0.12
N LEU A 212 -11.11 -2.61 1.17
CA LEU A 212 -11.10 -3.86 1.94
C LEU A 212 -11.76 -4.99 1.14
N SER A 213 -11.23 -6.20 1.30
CA SER A 213 -11.90 -7.41 0.83
C SER A 213 -13.25 -7.58 1.55
N ASN A 214 -14.19 -8.29 0.93
CA ASN A 214 -15.48 -8.57 1.57
C ASN A 214 -15.30 -9.29 2.92
N GLY A 215 -14.31 -10.19 3.03
CA GLY A 215 -13.96 -10.84 4.29
C GLY A 215 -13.47 -9.87 5.36
N ASP A 216 -12.60 -8.92 4.99
CA ASP A 216 -12.12 -7.89 5.92
C ASP A 216 -13.25 -6.96 6.38
N ARG A 217 -14.19 -6.61 5.50
CA ARG A 217 -15.37 -5.79 5.85
C ARG A 217 -16.28 -6.53 6.83
N ILE A 218 -16.61 -7.80 6.54
CA ILE A 218 -17.43 -8.64 7.42
C ILE A 218 -16.75 -8.77 8.79
N GLY A 219 -15.46 -9.09 8.81
CA GLY A 219 -14.70 -9.21 10.05
C GLY A 219 -14.73 -7.93 10.90
N LEU A 220 -14.57 -6.75 10.27
CA LEU A 220 -14.61 -5.48 11.00
C LEU A 220 -16.01 -5.20 11.56
N VAL A 221 -17.07 -5.46 10.80
CA VAL A 221 -18.46 -5.32 11.28
C VAL A 221 -18.74 -6.29 12.43
N SER A 222 -18.32 -7.55 12.33
CA SER A 222 -18.49 -8.54 13.39
C SER A 222 -17.77 -8.14 14.69
N VAL A 223 -16.58 -7.57 14.60
CA VAL A 223 -15.83 -7.07 15.78
C VAL A 223 -16.58 -5.91 16.44
N VAL A 224 -17.13 -4.98 15.66
CA VAL A 224 -17.93 -3.87 16.21
C VAL A 224 -19.19 -4.39 16.92
N ILE A 225 -19.91 -5.34 16.30
CA ILE A 225 -21.10 -5.95 16.91
C ILE A 225 -20.74 -6.66 18.21
N ALA A 226 -19.69 -7.50 18.21
CA ALA A 226 -19.24 -8.20 19.42
C ALA A 226 -18.85 -7.24 20.55
N GLY A 227 -18.18 -6.13 20.23
CA GLY A 227 -17.86 -5.07 21.18
C GLY A 227 -19.12 -4.43 21.79
N LEU A 228 -20.12 -4.11 20.96
CA LEU A 228 -21.40 -3.56 21.43
C LEU A 228 -22.16 -4.55 22.30
N THR A 229 -22.18 -5.84 21.94
CA THR A 229 -22.81 -6.89 22.75
C THR A 229 -22.17 -7.00 24.13
N LEU A 230 -20.84 -6.96 24.22
CA LEU A 230 -20.14 -6.96 25.51
C LEU A 230 -20.52 -5.78 26.40
N VAL A 231 -20.63 -4.58 25.82
CA VAL A 231 -21.09 -3.37 26.55
C VAL A 231 -22.53 -3.53 27.03
N ALA A 232 -23.42 -4.02 26.17
CA ALA A 232 -24.82 -4.26 26.52
C ALA A 232 -24.94 -5.31 27.64
N THR A 233 -24.23 -6.43 27.54
CA THR A 233 -24.21 -7.46 28.59
C THR A 233 -23.69 -6.92 29.91
N ALA A 234 -22.62 -6.13 29.89
CA ALA A 234 -22.11 -5.48 31.09
C ALA A 234 -23.15 -4.54 31.72
N ALA A 235 -23.88 -3.76 30.89
CA ALA A 235 -24.92 -2.87 31.38
C ALA A 235 -26.16 -3.61 31.94
N THR A 236 -26.50 -4.79 31.42
CA THR A 236 -27.63 -5.59 31.91
C THR A 236 -27.33 -6.39 33.18
N LEU A 237 -26.04 -6.59 33.50
CA LEU A 237 -25.60 -7.26 34.72
C LEU A 237 -25.40 -6.28 35.90
N MET A 238 -25.72 -5.00 35.70
CA MET A 238 -25.76 -3.94 36.71
C MET A 238 -27.18 -3.71 37.21
#